data_AF-A0A376TPE8-F1
#
_entry.id   AF-A0A376TPE8-F1
#
_cell.length_a   1.000
_cell.length_b   1.000
_cell.length_c   1.000
_cell.angle_alpha   90.00
_cell.angle_beta   90.00
_cell.angle_gamma   90.00
#
_symmetry.space_group_name_H-M   'P 1'
#
loop_
_entity.id
_entity.type
_entity.pdbx_description
1 polymer ?
#
loop_
_entity_poly.entity_id
_entity_poly.type
_entity_poly.pdbx_seq_one_letter_code
_entity_poly.pdbx_strand_id
1 'polypeptide(L)' 'MHWQTHTVFNQPIPLNNSNLYLSDGALCEAVTREGAGWDSDFLASIGQQLGTAESLELGRLAM' A
#
# COMPACT_ATOMS: atom_id res chain seq x y z
N MET A 1 -0.40 -34.84 10.86
CA MET A 1 -0.35 -34.31 12.23
C MET A 1 0.24 -32.91 12.15
N HIS A 2 -0.51 -31.88 12.50
CA HIS A 2 0.04 -30.53 12.68
C HIS A 2 0.41 -30.39 14.15
N TRP A 3 1.71 -30.40 14.48
CA TRP A 3 2.18 -30.20 15.85
C TRP A 3 2.30 -28.70 16.13
N GLN A 4 1.32 -28.14 16.84
CA GLN A 4 1.35 -26.75 17.28
C GLN A 4 1.98 -26.65 18.67
N THR A 5 3.16 -26.04 18.78
CA THR A 5 3.92 -25.92 20.04
C THR A 5 3.59 -24.67 20.86
N HIS A 6 3.02 -23.66 20.22
CA HIS A 6 2.62 -22.40 20.84
C HIS A 6 1.52 -21.72 20.02
N THR A 7 0.91 -20.69 20.61
CA THR A 7 -0.03 -19.81 19.90
C THR A 7 0.72 -18.60 19.38
N VAL A 8 0.57 -18.30 18.09
CA VAL A 8 1.06 -17.04 17.51
C VAL A 8 -0.04 -16.00 17.71
N PHE A 9 0.25 -14.96 18.49
CA PHE A 9 -0.66 -13.83 18.74
C PHE A 9 0.04 -12.51 18.40
N ASN A 10 -0.72 -11.41 18.40
CA ASN A 10 -0.20 -10.06 18.10
C ASN A 10 0.40 -9.92 16.69
N GLN A 11 -0.16 -10.62 15.69
CA GLN A 11 0.21 -10.39 14.29
C GLN A 11 -0.57 -9.18 13.76
N PRO A 12 0.08 -8.22 13.11
CA PRO A 12 -0.62 -7.13 12.44
C PRO A 12 -1.44 -7.69 11.27
N ILE A 13 -2.50 -6.96 10.91
CA ILE A 13 -3.22 -7.24 9.68
C ILE A 13 -2.27 -6.99 8.50
N PRO A 14 -2.27 -7.84 7.46
CA PRO A 14 -1.47 -7.59 6.26
C PRO A 14 -1.75 -6.20 5.69
N LEU A 15 -0.69 -5.50 5.29
CA LEU A 15 -0.83 -4.22 4.61
C LEU A 15 -1.38 -4.47 3.20
N ASN A 16 -2.69 -4.34 3.03
CA ASN A 16 -3.34 -4.44 1.73
C ASN A 16 -4.52 -3.47 1.65
N ASN A 17 -4.97 -3.21 0.43
CA ASN A 17 -6.14 -2.38 0.10
C ASN A 17 -6.06 -0.96 0.68
N SER A 18 -4.85 -0.44 0.88
CA SER A 18 -4.60 0.92 1.35
C SER A 18 -4.11 1.77 0.18
N ASN A 19 -4.59 3.00 0.06
CA ASN A 19 -4.13 3.89 -1.01
C ASN A 19 -2.72 4.39 -0.71
N LEU A 20 -1.72 3.93 -1.47
CA LEU A 20 -0.31 4.23 -1.20
C LEU A 20 0.01 5.72 -1.36
N TYR A 21 -0.65 6.41 -2.29
CA TYR A 21 -0.46 7.85 -2.48
C TYR A 21 -1.01 8.64 -1.30
N LEU A 22 -2.29 8.41 -0.93
CA LEU A 22 -2.94 9.16 0.15
C LEU A 22 -2.37 8.86 1.55
N SER A 23 -1.71 7.70 1.71
CA SER A 23 -1.07 7.33 2.97
C SER A 23 0.30 8.00 3.16
N ASP A 24 0.91 8.49 2.08
CA ASP A 24 2.19 9.20 2.11
C ASP A 24 1.97 10.72 2.10
N GLY A 25 1.86 11.30 3.29
CA GLY A 25 1.66 12.74 3.47
C GLY A 25 2.81 13.57 2.89
N ALA A 26 4.06 13.10 3.01
CA ALA A 26 5.22 13.82 2.50
C ALA A 26 5.21 13.89 0.96
N LEU A 27 4.82 12.81 0.30
CA LEU A 27 4.62 12.78 -1.15
C LEU A 27 3.46 13.70 -1.57
N CYS A 28 2.32 13.64 -0.89
CA CYS A 28 1.16 14.51 -1.18
C CYS A 28 1.51 16.01 -1.07
N GLU A 29 2.22 16.38 0.00
CA GLU A 29 2.69 17.75 0.22
C GLU A 29 3.68 18.18 -0.88
N ALA A 30 4.61 17.32 -1.26
CA ALA A 30 5.56 17.59 -2.33
C ALA A 30 4.86 17.83 -3.67
N VAL A 31 3.91 16.99 -4.06
CA VAL A 31 3.12 17.15 -5.30
C VAL A 31 2.42 18.50 -5.34
N THR A 32 1.83 18.91 -4.21
CA THR A 32 1.16 20.22 -4.11
C THR A 32 2.17 21.36 -4.23
N ARG A 33 3.29 21.28 -3.49
CA ARG A 33 4.32 22.33 -3.44
C ARG A 33 5.01 22.54 -4.79
N GLU A 34 5.20 21.48 -5.57
CA GLU A 34 5.80 21.52 -6.91
C GLU A 34 4.78 21.84 -8.02
N GLY A 35 3.53 22.18 -7.67
CA GLY A 35 2.51 22.63 -8.63
C GLY A 35 1.81 21.52 -9.42
N ALA A 36 1.98 20.26 -9.02
CA ALA A 36 1.36 19.09 -9.65
C ALA A 36 0.05 18.64 -8.97
N GLY A 37 -0.49 19.42 -8.03
CA GLY A 37 -1.71 19.07 -7.29
C GLY A 37 -2.97 18.91 -8.15
N TRP A 38 -2.96 19.40 -9.39
CA TRP A 38 -4.06 19.16 -10.34
C TRP A 38 -4.21 17.68 -10.74
N ASP A 39 -3.19 16.86 -10.51
CA ASP A 39 -3.18 15.44 -10.85
C ASP A 39 -3.41 14.52 -9.64
N SER A 40 -3.76 15.08 -8.47
CA SER A 40 -3.89 14.33 -7.22
C SER A 40 -4.94 13.21 -7.28
N ASP A 41 -6.05 13.40 -8.00
CA ASP A 41 -7.07 12.36 -8.17
C ASP A 41 -6.54 11.16 -8.98
N PHE A 42 -5.75 11.44 -10.02
CA PHE A 42 -5.11 10.39 -10.81
C PHE A 42 -4.06 9.65 -9.99
N LEU A 43 -3.20 10.37 -9.26
CA LEU A 43 -2.20 9.77 -8.37
C LEU A 43 -2.87 8.91 -7.27
N ALA A 44 -4.00 9.36 -6.73
CA ALA A 44 -4.80 8.56 -5.80
C ALA A 44 -5.35 7.29 -6.47
N SER A 45 -5.81 7.35 -7.72
CA SER A 45 -6.29 6.16 -8.44
C SER A 45 -5.17 5.11 -8.62
N ILE A 46 -3.96 5.56 -8.96
CA ILE A 46 -2.78 4.69 -9.09
C ILE A 46 -2.38 4.14 -7.71
N GLY A 47 -2.36 4.97 -6.69
CA GLY A 47 -2.07 4.56 -5.31
C GLY A 47 -3.04 3.50 -4.80
N GLN A 48 -4.32 3.56 -5.20
CA GLN A 48 -5.32 2.54 -4.88
C GLN A 48 -5.07 1.23 -5.62
N GLN A 49 -4.73 1.29 -6.92
CA GLN A 49 -4.44 0.10 -7.71
C GLN A 49 -3.22 -0.66 -7.18
N LEU A 50 -2.11 0.06 -6.96
CA LEU A 50 -0.86 -0.52 -6.45
C LEU A 50 -0.98 -1.04 -5.02
N GLY A 51 -1.86 -0.46 -4.21
CA GLY A 51 -2.10 -0.90 -2.84
C GLY A 51 -2.93 -2.18 -2.69
N THR A 52 -3.45 -2.73 -3.79
CA THR A 52 -4.22 -3.98 -3.75
C THR A 52 -3.36 -5.18 -3.36
N ALA A 53 -3.97 -6.17 -2.69
CA ALA A 53 -3.27 -7.42 -2.35
C ALA A 53 -2.71 -8.13 -3.60
N GLU A 54 -3.43 -8.08 -4.71
CA GLU A 54 -3.01 -8.63 -6.00
C GLU A 54 -1.74 -7.95 -6.53
N SER A 55 -1.70 -6.61 -6.56
CA SER A 55 -0.53 -5.87 -7.04
C SER A 55 0.71 -6.14 -6.19
N LEU A 56 0.54 -6.26 -4.87
CA LEU A 56 1.62 -6.62 -3.95
C LEU A 56 2.14 -8.04 -4.20
N GLU A 57 1.24 -9.01 -4.46
CA GLU A 57 1.62 -10.39 -4.78
C GLU A 57 2.33 -10.49 -6.13
N LEU A 58 1.90 -9.73 -7.14
CA LEU A 58 2.61 -9.63 -8.42
C LEU A 58 4.04 -9.13 -8.22
N GLY A 59 4.26 -8.12 -7.37
CA GLY A 59 5.59 -7.64 -7.00
C GLY A 59 6.44 -8.72 -6.32
N ARG A 60 5.84 -9.54 -5.45
CA ARG A 60 6.52 -10.66 -4.79
C ARG A 60 6.95 -11.76 -5.78
N LEU A 61 6.15 -12.03 -6.80
CA LEU A 61 6.38 -13.09 -7.78
C LEU A 61 7.39 -12.72 -8.88
N ALA A 62 7.59 -11.44 -9.14
CA ALA A 62 8.49 -10.95 -10.19
C ALA A 62 9.98 -10.95 -9.80
N MET A 63 10.31 -11.35 -8.57
CA MET A 63 11.66 -11.31 -7.98
C MET A 63 12.45 -12.59 -8.20
#